data_AF-A0A858RC62-F1
#
_entry.id   AF-A0A858RC62-F1
#
_cell.length_a   1.000
_cell.length_b   1.000
_cell.length_c   1.000
_cell.angle_alpha   90.00
_cell.angle_beta   90.00
_cell.angle_gamma   90.00
#
_symmetry.space_group_name_H-M   'P 1'
#
loop_
_entity.id
_entity.type
_entity.pdbx_description
1 polymer ?
#
loop_
_entity_poly.entity_id
_entity_poly.type
_entity_poly.pdbx_seq_one_letter_code
_entity_poly.pdbx_strand_id
1 'polypeptide(L)'
;MSAATLAQAVTLPLNRLPFVGERLDGKQGYWVIPGLPDGTDLRLQGRTYAAWLLLYAEVNGNQAAQDLLDRIEREMPSRYPALDRVFLAEVHRRL
;
A
#
# COMPACT_ATOMS: atom_id res chain seq x y z
N MET A 1 5.91 -40.08 6.30
CA MET A 1 6.12 -38.81 5.57
C MET A 1 5.86 -37.69 6.56
N SER A 2 6.91 -36.99 7.01
CA SER A 2 6.80 -35.99 8.08
C SER A 2 6.01 -34.77 7.61
N ALA A 3 5.22 -34.18 8.51
CA ALA A 3 4.43 -32.96 8.33
C ALA A 3 5.29 -31.68 8.14
N ALA A 4 6.50 -31.85 7.62
CA ALA A 4 7.50 -30.81 7.35
C ALA A 4 7.50 -30.38 5.88
N THR A 5 6.37 -30.53 5.18
CA THR A 5 6.09 -29.67 4.02
C THR A 5 5.69 -28.32 4.59
N LEU A 6 6.74 -27.59 4.97
CA LEU A 6 6.76 -26.28 5.58
C LEU A 6 5.68 -25.39 4.97
N ALA A 7 4.80 -24.85 5.80
CA ALA A 7 4.00 -23.69 5.45
C ALA A 7 4.97 -22.62 4.97
N GLN A 8 5.11 -22.49 3.65
CA GLN A 8 5.93 -21.45 3.05
C GLN A 8 5.29 -20.15 3.50
N ALA A 9 5.97 -19.38 4.34
CA ALA A 9 5.46 -18.12 4.85
C ALA A 9 5.08 -17.26 3.63
N VAL A 10 3.78 -17.11 3.39
CA VAL A 10 3.29 -16.29 2.29
C VAL A 10 3.53 -14.85 2.71
N THR A 11 4.39 -14.15 1.98
CA THR A 11 4.59 -12.71 2.13
C THR A 11 4.00 -12.02 0.89
N LEU A 12 3.25 -10.93 1.08
CA LEU A 12 2.86 -10.05 -0.01
C LEU A 12 4.03 -9.09 -0.31
N PRO A 13 4.69 -9.17 -1.47
CA PRO A 13 5.83 -8.31 -1.76
C PRO A 13 5.39 -6.88 -2.09
N LEU A 14 6.18 -5.89 -1.67
CA LEU A 14 5.86 -4.45 -1.81
C LEU A 14 5.57 -4.01 -3.26
N ASN A 15 6.25 -4.61 -4.25
CA ASN A 15 6.06 -4.29 -5.67
C ASN A 15 4.72 -4.77 -6.25
N ARG A 16 3.89 -5.45 -5.45
CA ARG A 16 2.50 -5.80 -5.82
C ARG A 16 1.50 -4.75 -5.35
N LEU A 17 1.91 -3.82 -4.49
CA LEU A 17 1.04 -2.76 -4.01
C LEU A 17 0.90 -1.67 -5.09
N PRO A 18 -0.32 -1.25 -5.42
CA PRO A 18 -0.58 -0.36 -6.57
C PRO A 18 -0.15 1.10 -6.35
N PHE A 19 0.34 1.42 -5.15
CA PHE A 19 0.86 2.72 -4.74
C PHE A 19 2.37 2.65 -4.45
N VAL A 20 3.05 1.56 -4.82
CA VAL A 20 4.49 1.41 -4.72
C VAL A 20 5.05 1.19 -6.12
N GLY A 21 6.08 1.94 -6.48
CA GLY A 21 6.68 1.89 -7.81
C GLY A 21 8.17 2.14 -7.79
N GLU A 22 8.81 2.08 -8.96
CA GLU A 22 10.21 2.48 -9.12
C GLU A 22 10.29 3.97 -9.47
N ARG A 23 11.22 4.69 -8.84
CA ARG A 23 11.53 6.10 -9.11
C ARG A 23 12.57 6.20 -10.22
N LEU A 24 12.74 7.40 -10.76
CA LEU A 24 13.72 7.68 -11.84
C LEU A 24 15.18 7.38 -11.45
N ASP A 25 15.49 7.31 -10.14
CA ASP A 25 16.81 6.96 -9.62
C ASP A 25 17.00 5.43 -9.41
N GLY A 26 16.06 4.60 -9.89
CA GLY A 26 16.09 3.15 -9.75
C GLY A 26 15.76 2.65 -8.33
N LYS A 27 15.40 3.55 -7.41
CA LYS A 27 14.96 3.18 -6.06
C LYS A 27 13.47 2.95 -6.02
N GLN A 28 13.02 2.14 -5.07
CA GLN A 28 11.60 2.03 -4.76
C GLN A 28 11.10 3.38 -4.22
N GLY A 29 10.00 3.87 -4.78
CA GLY A 29 9.23 4.97 -4.24
C GLY A 29 7.93 4.47 -3.63
N TYR A 30 7.60 5.04 -2.48
CA TYR A 30 6.34 4.77 -1.80
C TYR A 30 5.33 5.88 -2.11
N TRP A 31 4.06 5.49 -2.22
CA TRP A 31 2.97 6.38 -2.59
C TRP A 31 3.10 7.03 -3.98
N VAL A 32 3.67 6.30 -4.93
CA VAL A 32 3.78 6.74 -6.33
C VAL A 32 2.48 6.39 -7.05
N ILE A 33 1.52 7.30 -7.03
CA ILE A 33 0.25 7.10 -7.73
C ILE A 33 0.44 7.45 -9.22
N PRO A 34 0.29 6.49 -10.14
CA PRO A 34 0.33 6.77 -11.58
C PRO A 34 -0.78 7.76 -11.97
N GLY A 35 -0.74 8.27 -13.19
CA GLY A 35 -1.82 9.13 -13.68
C GLY A 35 -3.12 8.34 -13.66
N LEU A 36 -4.09 8.78 -12.87
CA LEU A 36 -5.41 8.18 -12.85
C LEU A 36 -6.19 8.65 -14.08
N PRO A 37 -6.96 7.76 -14.74
CA PRO A 37 -7.84 8.15 -15.84
C PRO A 37 -8.81 9.26 -15.46
N ASP A 38 -9.17 10.10 -16.43
CA ASP A 38 -10.22 11.09 -16.24
C ASP A 38 -11.53 10.41 -15.81
N GLY A 39 -12.23 11.02 -14.85
CA GLY A 39 -13.47 10.47 -14.28
C GLY A 39 -13.27 9.36 -13.24
N THR A 40 -12.03 9.04 -12.85
CA THR A 40 -11.76 8.11 -11.74
C THR A 40 -12.42 8.61 -10.45
N ASP A 41 -13.22 7.75 -9.81
CA ASP A 41 -13.73 8.00 -8.46
C ASP A 41 -12.58 7.90 -7.45
N LEU A 42 -12.04 9.05 -7.06
CA LEU A 42 -10.94 9.16 -6.10
C LEU A 42 -11.29 8.60 -4.72
N ARG A 43 -12.58 8.56 -4.34
CA ARG A 43 -13.01 7.97 -3.07
C ARG A 43 -12.96 6.46 -3.13
N LEU A 44 -13.45 5.87 -4.22
CA LEU A 44 -13.31 4.43 -4.43
C LEU A 44 -11.83 4.04 -4.49
N GLN A 45 -11.03 4.80 -5.24
CA GLN A 45 -9.60 4.54 -5.39
C GLN A 45 -8.84 4.59 -4.05
N GLY A 46 -9.10 5.62 -3.22
CA GLY A 46 -8.48 5.73 -1.90
C GLY A 46 -8.83 4.55 -0.98
N ARG A 47 -10.09 4.08 -1.01
CA ARG A 47 -10.53 2.88 -0.27
C ARG A 47 -9.87 1.61 -0.78
N THR A 48 -9.73 1.48 -2.11
CA THR A 48 -9.04 0.34 -2.73
C THR A 48 -7.58 0.28 -2.28
N TYR A 49 -6.88 1.41 -2.25
CA TYR A 49 -5.50 1.45 -1.75
C TYR A 49 -5.40 1.16 -0.26
N ALA A 50 -6.34 1.64 0.56
CA ALA A 50 -6.40 1.29 1.98
C ALA A 50 -6.61 -0.23 2.17
N ALA A 51 -7.48 -0.85 1.37
CA ALA A 51 -7.70 -2.29 1.39
C ALA A 51 -6.41 -3.08 1.06
N TRP A 52 -5.61 -2.61 0.11
CA TRP A 52 -4.30 -3.20 -0.19
C TRP A 52 -3.30 -3.09 0.97
N LEU A 53 -3.26 -1.96 1.67
CA LEU A 53 -2.41 -1.82 2.87
C LEU A 53 -2.86 -2.76 3.99
N LEU A 54 -4.16 -2.92 4.19
CA LEU A 54 -4.72 -3.81 5.22
C LEU A 54 -4.46 -5.29 4.89
N LEU A 55 -4.57 -5.67 3.61
CA LEU A 55 -4.18 -7.01 3.16
C LEU A 55 -2.69 -7.25 3.38
N TYR A 56 -1.85 -6.24 3.14
CA TYR A 56 -0.42 -6.32 3.46
C TYR A 56 -0.18 -6.50 4.96
N ALA A 57 -0.94 -5.81 5.82
CA ALA A 57 -0.86 -5.99 7.27
C ALA A 57 -1.28 -7.41 7.70
N GLU A 58 -2.33 -7.97 7.09
CA GLU A 58 -2.81 -9.32 7.38
C GLU A 58 -1.76 -10.39 7.02
N VAL A 59 -1.07 -10.22 5.88
CA VAL A 59 -0.09 -11.21 5.37
C VAL A 59 1.30 -11.03 5.99
N ASN A 60 1.76 -9.78 6.17
CA ASN A 60 3.14 -9.47 6.57
C ASN A 60 3.26 -9.00 8.03
N GLY A 61 2.13 -8.75 8.70
CA GLY A 61 2.05 -8.28 10.08
C GLY A 61 1.91 -6.76 10.23
N ASN A 62 1.31 -6.34 11.34
CA ASN A 62 0.99 -4.92 11.63
C ASN A 62 2.24 -4.03 11.68
N GLN A 63 3.36 -4.51 12.22
CA GLN A 63 4.60 -3.72 12.27
C GLN A 63 5.10 -3.39 10.85
N ALA A 64 5.07 -4.37 9.93
CA ALA A 64 5.49 -4.15 8.56
C ALA A 64 4.58 -3.15 7.83
N ALA A 65 3.27 -3.17 8.12
CA ALA A 65 2.33 -2.22 7.58
C ALA A 65 2.54 -0.80 8.14
N GLN A 66 2.83 -0.67 9.44
CA GLN A 66 3.16 0.61 10.06
C GLN A 66 4.44 1.21 9.46
N ASP A 67 5.50 0.40 9.32
CA ASP A 67 6.76 0.85 8.72
C ASP A 67 6.55 1.34 7.27
N LEU A 68 5.65 0.70 6.52
CA LEU A 68 5.27 1.11 5.17
C LEU A 68 4.46 2.42 5.17
N LEU A 69 3.51 2.56 6.09
CA LEU A 69 2.73 3.79 6.26
C LEU A 69 3.64 4.98 6.59
N ASP A 70 4.58 4.80 7.53
CA ASP A 70 5.55 5.83 7.90
C ASP A 70 6.46 6.23 6.72
N ARG A 71 6.77 5.29 5.80
CA ARG A 71 7.51 5.60 4.57
C ARG A 71 6.64 6.38 3.58
N ILE A 72 5.38 5.97 3.39
CA ILE A 72 4.40 6.67 2.55
C ILE A 72 4.27 8.13 3.01
N GLU A 73 4.08 8.37 4.30
CA GLU A 73 3.91 9.72 4.87
C GLU A 73 5.16 10.59 4.71
N ARG A 74 6.36 10.01 4.83
CA ARG A 74 7.63 10.75 4.66
C ARG A 74 7.95 11.08 3.20
N GLU A 75 7.59 10.22 2.27
CA GLU A 75 7.98 10.39 0.86
C GLU A 75 6.99 11.21 0.03
N MET A 76 5.74 11.36 0.46
CA MET A 76 4.60 11.85 -0.35
C MET A 76 4.94 12.90 -1.42
N PRO A 77 4.50 12.65 -2.67
CA PRO A 77 3.72 13.67 -3.37
C PRO A 77 2.67 13.03 -4.29
N SER A 78 1.60 12.47 -3.71
CA SER A 78 0.41 12.20 -4.54
C SER A 78 -0.12 13.51 -5.09
N ARG A 79 -0.40 13.54 -6.40
CA ARG A 79 -1.05 14.69 -7.07
C ARG A 79 -2.56 14.75 -6.79
N TYR A 80 -3.09 13.84 -5.98
CA TYR A 80 -4.53 13.67 -5.73
C TYR A 80 -4.85 13.80 -4.22
N PRO A 81 -4.91 15.03 -3.65
CA PRO A 81 -5.16 15.23 -2.22
C PRO A 81 -6.47 14.62 -1.71
N ALA A 82 -7.49 14.50 -2.58
CA ALA A 82 -8.74 13.87 -2.21
C ALA A 82 -8.61 12.35 -2.00
N LEU A 83 -7.76 11.70 -2.79
CA LEU A 83 -7.46 10.28 -2.65
C LEU A 83 -6.68 10.04 -1.36
N ASP A 84 -5.67 10.87 -1.08
CA ASP A 84 -4.84 10.77 0.13
C ASP A 84 -5.67 10.84 1.40
N ARG A 85 -6.59 11.81 1.48
CA ARG A 85 -7.51 11.95 2.61
C ARG A 85 -8.38 10.72 2.82
N VAL A 86 -8.91 10.14 1.73
CA VAL A 86 -9.77 8.95 1.83
C VAL A 86 -8.96 7.72 2.25
N PHE A 87 -7.74 7.58 1.72
CA PHE A 87 -6.81 6.53 2.12
C PHE A 87 -6.50 6.60 3.61
N LEU A 88 -5.97 7.73 4.09
CA LEU A 88 -5.58 7.90 5.50
C LEU A 88 -6.77 7.74 6.44
N ALA A 89 -7.94 8.27 6.08
CA ALA A 89 -9.15 8.12 6.88
C ALA A 89 -9.58 6.65 7.02
N GLU A 90 -9.41 5.84 5.96
CA GLU A 90 -9.79 4.43 6.00
C GLU A 90 -8.76 3.54 6.71
N VAL A 91 -7.48 3.89 6.62
CA VAL A 91 -6.39 3.24 7.33
C VAL A 91 -6.50 3.47 8.84
N HIS A 92 -6.61 4.73 9.30
CA HIS A 92 -6.74 5.08 10.72
C HIS A 92 -8.02 4.57 11.39
N ARG A 93 -9.04 4.19 10.61
CA ARG A 93 -10.26 3.58 11.14
C ARG A 93 -10.09 2.10 11.48
N ARG A 94 -9.05 1.44 10.94
CA ARG A 94 -8.94 -0.02 10.89
C ARG A 94 -7.63 -0.59 11.43
N LEU A 95 -6.57 0.22 11.47
CA LEU A 95 -5.35 -0.06 12.23
C LEU A 95 -5.48 0.53 13.64
#